data_AF-A0A523HSX6-F1
#
_entry.id   AF-A0A523HSX6-F1
#
_cell.length_a   1.000
_cell.length_b   1.000
_cell.length_c   1.000
_cell.angle_alpha   90.00
_cell.angle_beta   90.00
_cell.angle_gamma   90.00
#
_symmetry.space_group_name_H-M   'P 1'
#
loop_
_entity.id
_entity.type
_entity.pdbx_description
1 polymer ?
#
loop_
_entity_poly.entity_id
_entity_poly.type
_entity_poly.pdbx_seq_one_letter_code
_entity_poly.pdbx_strand_id
1 'polypeptide(L)'
;MKELPGHCSPYRRTPEFTEASVPAGLLHAHRTKAGTWGKIVVLEGRLRYRILEPEVADVDLAPGTFGVVEPGVLHEVLPIGNVHFYVEFYR
;
A
#
# COMPACT_ATOMS: atom_id res chain seq x y z
N MET A 1 -14.38 -0.38 -1.88
CA MET A 1 -12.91 -0.48 -1.75
C MET A 1 -12.38 -0.96 -3.10
N LYS A 2 -11.24 -0.47 -3.58
CA LYS A 2 -10.70 -0.91 -4.88
C LYS A 2 -10.31 -2.39 -4.78
N GLU A 3 -10.54 -3.14 -5.87
CA GLU A 3 -10.22 -4.56 -5.95
C GLU A 3 -9.04 -4.78 -6.90
N LEU A 4 -8.28 -5.85 -6.68
CA LEU A 4 -7.28 -6.29 -7.65
C LEU A 4 -7.99 -6.90 -8.86
N PRO A 5 -7.57 -6.61 -10.10
CA PRO A 5 -8.11 -7.29 -11.27
C PRO A 5 -7.92 -8.81 -11.16
N GLY A 6 -8.95 -9.59 -11.49
CA GLY A 6 -8.91 -11.06 -11.35
C GLY A 6 -7.87 -11.78 -12.23
N HIS A 7 -7.27 -11.08 -13.20
CA HIS A 7 -6.19 -11.62 -14.03
C HIS A 7 -4.79 -11.33 -13.47
N CYS A 8 -4.68 -10.50 -12.43
CA CYS A 8 -3.39 -10.16 -11.84
C CYS A 8 -2.90 -11.28 -10.91
N SER A 9 -1.62 -11.64 -11.02
CA SER A 9 -0.98 -12.67 -10.20
C SER A 9 0.12 -12.08 -9.32
N PRO A 10 0.27 -12.52 -8.05
CA PRO A 10 1.33 -12.04 -7.18
C PRO A 10 2.68 -12.53 -7.68
N TYR A 11 3.68 -11.64 -7.71
CA TYR A 11 5.04 -12.00 -8.13
C TYR A 11 6.11 -11.64 -7.10
N ARG A 12 5.81 -10.76 -6.13
CA ARG A 12 6.74 -10.35 -5.09
C ARG A 12 5.99 -9.90 -3.84
N ARG A 13 6.57 -10.13 -2.67
CA ARG A 13 6.17 -9.57 -1.38
C ARG A 13 7.36 -8.87 -0.73
N THR A 14 7.13 -7.77 -0.03
CA THR A 14 8.15 -7.15 0.84
C THR A 14 8.34 -7.95 2.13
N PRO A 15 9.41 -7.72 2.89
CA PRO A 15 9.40 -8.00 4.32
C PRO A 15 8.23 -7.28 5.00
N GLU A 16 7.94 -7.70 6.23
CA GLU A 16 7.00 -7.00 7.09
C GLU A 16 7.69 -5.76 7.70
N PHE A 17 6.94 -4.68 7.81
CA PHE A 17 7.40 -3.39 8.31
C PHE A 17 6.60 -2.99 9.54
N THR A 18 7.27 -2.28 10.44
CA THR A 18 6.67 -1.57 11.57
C THR A 18 6.79 -0.08 11.39
N GLU A 19 6.23 0.71 12.31
CA GLU A 19 6.41 2.17 12.35
C GLU A 19 7.89 2.60 12.41
N ALA A 20 8.76 1.74 12.94
CA ALA A 20 10.20 2.00 13.07
C ALA A 20 11.04 1.48 11.88
N SER A 21 10.51 0.54 11.08
CA SER A 21 11.28 -0.12 10.01
C SER A 21 10.75 0.15 8.60
N VAL A 22 9.63 0.86 8.46
CA VAL A 22 9.11 1.27 7.15
C VAL A 22 10.15 2.07 6.37
N PRO A 23 10.49 1.66 5.13
CA PRO A 23 11.44 2.40 4.30
C PRO A 23 10.94 3.81 4.01
N ALA A 24 11.82 4.82 4.13
CA ALA A 24 11.48 6.22 3.86
C ALA A 24 10.82 6.44 2.49
N GLY A 25 11.17 5.63 1.48
CA GLY A 25 10.55 5.70 0.15
C GLY A 25 9.04 5.43 0.15
N LEU A 26 8.52 4.63 1.09
CA LEU A 26 7.07 4.40 1.22
C LEU A 26 6.35 5.53 1.96
N LEU A 27 7.07 6.26 2.82
CA LEU A 27 6.56 7.39 3.59
C LEU A 27 6.44 8.70 2.79
N HIS A 28 6.98 8.70 1.56
CA HIS A 28 6.96 9.85 0.66
C HIS A 28 6.21 9.51 -0.62
N ALA A 29 5.73 10.54 -1.30
CA ALA A 29 5.04 10.42 -2.58
C ALA A 29 5.87 9.63 -3.60
N HIS A 30 5.34 8.48 -4.02
CA HIS A 30 5.95 7.61 -5.03
C HIS A 30 4.88 6.93 -5.90
N ARG A 31 5.32 6.26 -6.98
CA ARG A 31 4.46 5.55 -7.92
C ARG A 31 4.91 4.10 -8.05
N THR A 32 3.96 3.19 -8.23
CA THR A 32 4.25 1.87 -8.77
C THR A 32 4.68 2.00 -10.24
N LYS A 33 5.44 1.02 -10.73
CA LYS A 33 5.78 0.95 -12.16
C LYS A 33 4.52 0.70 -13.01
N ALA A 34 4.54 1.11 -14.28
CA ALA A 34 3.49 0.77 -15.22
C ALA A 34 3.22 -0.75 -15.24
N GLY A 35 1.94 -1.13 -15.27
CA GLY A 35 1.50 -2.53 -15.20
C GLY A 35 1.79 -3.24 -13.87
N THR A 36 2.15 -2.53 -12.79
CA THR A 36 2.37 -3.12 -11.47
C THR A 36 1.33 -2.62 -10.49
N TRP A 37 0.59 -3.56 -9.90
CA TRP A 37 -0.37 -3.29 -8.84
C TRP A 37 0.29 -3.54 -7.48
N GLY A 38 -0.06 -2.72 -6.50
CA GLY A 38 0.32 -2.91 -5.10
C GLY A 38 -0.89 -3.33 -4.26
N LYS A 39 -0.70 -4.29 -3.35
CA LYS A 39 -1.67 -4.62 -2.30
C LYS A 39 -1.02 -4.41 -0.94
N ILE A 40 -1.55 -3.46 -0.18
CA ILE A 40 -1.06 -3.11 1.15
C ILE A 40 -1.87 -3.90 2.18
N VAL A 41 -1.23 -4.78 2.92
CA VAL A 41 -1.89 -5.64 3.91
C VAL A 41 -1.39 -5.31 5.30
N VAL A 42 -2.31 -4.86 6.17
CA VAL A 42 -2.04 -4.59 7.58
C VAL A 42 -2.34 -5.86 8.39
N LEU A 43 -1.35 -6.31 9.15
CA LEU A 43 -1.42 -7.45 10.07
C LEU A 43 -1.82 -7.01 11.48
N GLU A 44 -1.35 -5.84 11.91
CA GLU A 44 -1.66 -5.25 13.21
C GLU A 44 -1.66 -3.72 13.11
N GLY A 45 -2.46 -3.05 13.94
CA GLY A 45 -2.45 -1.60 14.06
C GLY A 45 -3.16 -0.89 12.90
N ARG A 46 -2.68 0.32 12.56
CA ARG A 46 -3.31 1.18 11.55
C ARG A 46 -2.29 1.85 10.64
N LEU A 47 -2.62 1.91 9.35
CA LEU A 47 -1.84 2.57 8.32
C LEU A 47 -2.75 3.48 7.50
N ARG A 48 -2.40 4.75 7.32
CA ARG A 48 -3.06 5.61 6.34
C ARG A 48 -2.43 5.43 4.98
N TYR A 49 -3.22 5.06 4.00
CA TYR A 49 -2.86 5.08 2.58
C TYR A 49 -3.42 6.35 1.94
N ARG A 50 -2.56 7.19 1.37
CA ARG A 50 -2.97 8.46 0.73
C ARG A 50 -2.70 8.40 -0.75
N ILE A 51 -3.73 8.65 -1.54
CA ILE A 51 -3.67 8.90 -2.97
C ILE A 51 -3.52 10.40 -3.15
N LEU A 52 -2.51 10.81 -3.92
CA LEU A 52 -2.21 12.21 -4.19
C LEU A 52 -2.59 12.60 -5.62
N GLU A 53 -2.50 11.65 -6.57
CA GLU A 53 -2.93 11.81 -7.96
C GLU A 53 -3.44 10.47 -8.51
N PRO A 54 -4.43 10.46 -9.42
CA PRO A 54 -5.08 11.64 -10.02
C PRO A 54 -6.18 12.26 -9.14
N GLU A 55 -6.72 11.52 -8.18
CA GLU A 55 -7.77 11.97 -7.28
C GLU A 55 -7.30 11.81 -5.83
N VAL A 56 -7.32 12.90 -5.07
CA VAL A 56 -6.85 12.89 -3.68
C VAL A 56 -7.83 12.12 -2.82
N ALA A 57 -7.33 11.11 -2.11
CA ALA A 57 -8.13 10.32 -1.19
C ALA A 57 -7.26 9.72 -0.09
N ASP A 58 -7.79 9.68 1.13
CA ASP A 58 -7.14 9.04 2.27
C ASP A 58 -7.97 7.82 2.69
N VAL A 59 -7.31 6.69 2.92
CA VAL A 59 -7.92 5.43 3.34
C VAL A 59 -7.19 4.90 4.55
N ASP A 60 -7.92 4.69 5.65
CA ASP A 60 -7.37 4.02 6.82
C ASP A 60 -7.45 2.50 6.66
N LEU A 61 -6.29 1.85 6.73
CA LEU A 61 -6.11 0.41 6.64
C LEU A 61 -5.88 -0.17 8.03
N ALA A 62 -6.42 -1.38 8.24
CA ALA A 62 -6.36 -2.13 9.48
C ALA A 62 -6.48 -3.63 9.15
N PRO A 63 -6.26 -4.55 10.10
CA PRO A 63 -6.45 -5.98 9.85
C PRO A 63 -7.83 -6.29 9.27
N GLY A 64 -7.86 -7.05 8.17
CA GLY A 64 -9.07 -7.34 7.39
C GLY A 64 -9.40 -6.33 6.28
N THR A 65 -8.71 -5.18 6.25
CA THR A 65 -8.93 -4.10 5.29
C THR A 65 -7.63 -3.76 4.55
N PHE A 66 -7.49 -4.22 3.30
CA PHE A 66 -6.30 -3.99 2.49
C PHE A 66 -6.45 -2.77 1.55
N GLY A 67 -5.33 -2.13 1.23
CA GLY A 67 -5.25 -1.10 0.22
C GLY A 67 -4.88 -1.68 -1.14
N VAL A 68 -5.46 -1.17 -2.22
CA VAL A 68 -5.05 -1.47 -3.60
C VAL A 68 -4.50 -0.21 -4.23
N VAL A 69 -3.26 -0.31 -4.71
CA VAL A 69 -2.54 0.72 -5.44
C VAL A 69 -2.54 0.37 -6.91
N GLU A 70 -3.20 1.17 -7.72
CA GLU A 70 -3.23 1.01 -9.18
C GLU A 70 -1.89 1.39 -9.82
N PRO A 71 -1.56 0.86 -11.01
CA PRO A 71 -0.36 1.24 -11.73
C PRO A 71 -0.25 2.75 -11.97
N GLY A 72 0.88 3.34 -11.59
CA GLY A 72 1.19 4.75 -11.88
C GLY A 72 0.50 5.78 -10.98
N VAL A 73 -0.33 5.35 -10.02
CA VAL A 73 -0.96 6.24 -9.02
C VAL A 73 0.09 6.81 -8.07
N LEU A 74 0.08 8.14 -7.88
CA LEU A 74 0.95 8.81 -6.91
C LEU A 74 0.35 8.65 -5.52
N HIS A 75 1.13 8.07 -4.61
CA HIS A 75 0.65 7.76 -3.27
C HIS A 75 1.78 7.72 -2.24
N GLU A 76 1.40 7.65 -0.97
CA GLU A 76 2.28 7.46 0.17
C GLU A 76 1.54 6.69 1.28
N VAL A 77 2.28 6.19 2.27
CA VAL A 77 1.70 5.59 3.48
C VAL A 77 2.20 6.28 4.74
N LEU A 78 1.34 6.38 5.75
CA LEU A 78 1.66 6.96 7.04
C LEU A 78 1.23 6.00 8.17
N PRO A 79 2.16 5.47 8.97
CA PRO A 79 1.83 4.77 10.20
C PRO A 79 0.97 5.63 11.14
N ILE A 80 -0.11 5.07 11.69
CA ILE A 80 -0.92 5.72 12.73
C ILE A 80 -0.67 4.99 14.05
N GLY A 81 0.40 5.40 14.75
CA GLY A 81 0.89 4.69 15.92
C GLY A 81 1.54 3.36 15.54
N ASN A 82 1.39 2.34 16.39
CA ASN A 82 1.89 1.00 16.12
C ASN A 82 1.24 0.43 14.86
N VAL A 83 2.06 -0.18 14.01
CA VAL A 83 1.58 -0.84 12.79
C VAL A 83 2.47 -2.03 12.46
N HIS A 84 1.89 -3.06 11.86
CA HIS A 84 2.63 -4.15 11.24
C HIS A 84 2.00 -4.45 9.88
N PHE A 85 2.75 -4.33 8.80
CA PHE A 85 2.19 -4.45 7.45
C PHE A 85 3.22 -4.91 6.42
N TYR A 86 2.75 -5.33 5.24
CA TYR A 86 3.61 -5.61 4.08
C TYR A 86 2.92 -5.17 2.79
N VAL A 87 3.68 -5.16 1.69
CA VAL A 87 3.16 -4.89 0.35
C VAL A 87 3.41 -6.10 -0.56
N GLU A 88 2.36 -6.56 -1.23
CA GLU A 88 2.45 -7.51 -2.33
C GLU A 88 2.36 -6.77 -3.66
N PHE A 89 3.13 -7.24 -4.64
CA PHE A 89 3.12 -6.72 -5.99
C PHE A 89 2.57 -7.75 -6.95
N TYR A 90 1.68 -7.28 -7.83
CA TYR A 90 0.98 -8.09 -8.81
C TYR A 90 1.19 -7.54 -10.23
N ARG A 91 1.09 -8.43 -11.22
CA ARG A 91 1.05 -8.13 -12.65
C ARG A 91 -0.14 -8.83 -13.27
#